data_AF-A0A1V5NLQ5-F1
#
_entry.id   AF-A0A1V5NLQ5-F1
#
_cell.length_a   1.000
_cell.length_b   1.000
_cell.length_c   1.000
_cell.angle_alpha   90.00
_cell.angle_beta   90.00
_cell.angle_gamma   90.00
#
_symmetry.space_group_name_H-M   'P 1'
#
loop_
_entity.id
_entity.type
_entity.pdbx_description
1 polymer ?
#
loop_
_entity_poly.entity_id
_entity_poly.type
_entity_poly.pdbx_seq_one_letter_code
_entity_poly.pdbx_strand_id
1 'polypeptide(L)'
;MMEKVVDPQSVAIIFENTDFGTSSSKGFRDECQKRGINIVFDQAYEHGAIDFKPMLANLRSTNPDMIFATSYVMDASMIVKQMKELDFNTKLFVGNGAGYTMPEFYQNAGTASDYVASTSLWIPNVAWPGAKDYFEKYKQKFGKEPDYHGAQAYATMYVIADALGRATDLTNAGIQKALKQADIQTIMGPIKFEDWDGFTNQNKPNTYVVQWSKGKLEVIWPEDVKSASYVYPVPKWSER
;
A
#
# COMPACT_ATOMS: atom_id res chain seq x y z
N MET A 1 -13.43 -4.80 -7.78
CA MET A 1 -12.48 -5.29 -8.81
C MET A 1 -11.97 -6.68 -8.46
N MET A 2 -11.45 -6.92 -7.23
CA MET A 2 -11.03 -8.27 -6.82
C MET A 2 -12.15 -9.29 -7.03
N GLU A 3 -13.38 -9.08 -6.57
CA GLU A 3 -14.50 -10.02 -6.80
C GLU A 3 -14.81 -10.37 -8.28
N LYS A 4 -14.37 -9.56 -9.25
CA LYS A 4 -14.54 -9.83 -10.68
C LYS A 4 -13.34 -10.54 -11.33
N VAL A 5 -12.20 -10.64 -10.63
CA VAL A 5 -10.92 -11.12 -11.17
C VAL A 5 -10.23 -12.17 -10.28
N VAL A 6 -10.43 -12.11 -8.97
CA VAL A 6 -9.87 -12.98 -7.92
C VAL A 6 -10.92 -13.20 -6.83
N ASP A 7 -11.30 -14.45 -6.57
CA ASP A 7 -12.20 -14.84 -5.48
C ASP A 7 -11.50 -15.80 -4.52
N PRO A 8 -10.56 -15.31 -3.68
CA PRO A 8 -9.76 -16.17 -2.81
C PRO A 8 -10.64 -16.76 -1.71
N GLN A 9 -10.67 -18.08 -1.59
CA GLN A 9 -11.42 -18.76 -0.54
C GLN A 9 -10.62 -18.85 0.77
N SER A 10 -9.30 -18.77 0.66
CA SER A 10 -8.38 -18.84 1.79
C SER A 10 -7.27 -17.80 1.72
N VAL A 11 -6.84 -17.32 2.89
CA VAL A 11 -5.76 -16.35 3.01
C VAL A 11 -4.81 -16.70 4.15
N ALA A 12 -3.52 -16.42 3.93
CA ALA A 12 -2.52 -16.34 4.97
C ALA A 12 -2.19 -14.88 5.28
N ILE A 13 -2.18 -14.51 6.55
CA ILE A 13 -1.87 -13.17 7.03
C ILE A 13 -0.51 -13.22 7.73
N ILE A 14 0.44 -12.41 7.24
CA ILE A 14 1.72 -12.16 7.92
C ILE A 14 1.91 -10.66 8.14
N PHE A 15 2.45 -10.29 9.29
CA PHE A 15 2.60 -8.88 9.62
C PHE A 15 3.73 -8.67 10.62
N GLU A 16 4.44 -7.55 10.48
CA GLU A 16 5.36 -7.08 11.50
C GLU A 16 4.58 -6.67 12.77
N ASN A 17 5.19 -6.84 13.94
CA ASN A 17 4.50 -6.75 15.24
C ASN A 17 4.38 -5.35 15.84
N THR A 18 4.70 -4.28 15.11
CA THR A 18 4.44 -2.91 15.53
C THR A 18 2.99 -2.49 15.26
N ASP A 19 2.64 -1.24 15.59
CA ASP A 19 1.29 -0.70 15.45
C ASP A 19 0.76 -0.79 14.00
N PHE A 20 1.63 -0.66 13.01
CA PHE A 20 1.21 -0.70 11.61
C PHE A 20 0.70 -2.10 11.22
N GLY A 21 1.48 -3.15 11.44
CA GLY A 21 1.12 -4.52 11.13
C GLY A 21 0.00 -5.06 12.02
N THR A 22 0.00 -4.72 13.31
CA THR A 22 -1.07 -5.14 14.23
C THR A 22 -2.42 -4.51 13.89
N SER A 23 -2.49 -3.20 13.63
CA SER A 23 -3.73 -2.53 13.23
C SER A 23 -4.22 -2.97 11.85
N SER A 24 -3.31 -3.11 10.88
CA SER A 24 -3.65 -3.53 9.52
C SER A 24 -4.14 -4.97 9.47
N SER A 25 -3.46 -5.89 10.16
CA SER A 25 -3.91 -7.29 10.25
C SER A 25 -5.26 -7.39 10.93
N LYS A 26 -5.53 -6.59 11.96
CA LYS A 26 -6.87 -6.55 12.59
C LYS A 26 -7.94 -6.11 11.58
N GLY A 27 -7.71 -5.00 10.87
CA GLY A 27 -8.67 -4.52 9.86
C GLY A 27 -8.90 -5.55 8.76
N PHE A 28 -7.85 -6.23 8.30
CA PHE A 28 -7.97 -7.26 7.27
C PHE A 28 -8.70 -8.52 7.77
N ARG A 29 -8.48 -8.94 9.02
CA ARG A 29 -9.26 -10.04 9.64
C ARG A 29 -10.75 -9.72 9.67
N ASP A 30 -11.12 -8.51 10.10
CA ASP A 30 -12.52 -8.07 10.16
C ASP A 30 -13.15 -8.13 8.75
N GLU A 31 -12.39 -7.77 7.71
CA GLU A 31 -12.86 -7.85 6.31
C GLU A 31 -12.97 -9.29 5.80
N CYS A 32 -12.01 -10.16 6.11
CA CYS A 32 -12.09 -11.60 5.79
C CYS A 32 -13.34 -12.23 6.42
N GLN A 33 -13.64 -11.91 7.68
CA GLN A 33 -14.83 -12.40 8.37
C GLN A 33 -16.13 -11.95 7.68
N LYS A 34 -16.23 -10.66 7.30
CA LYS A 34 -17.40 -10.13 6.57
C LYS A 34 -17.61 -10.82 5.22
N ARG A 35 -16.51 -11.17 4.54
CA ARG A 35 -16.51 -11.79 3.21
C ARG A 35 -16.55 -13.31 3.23
N GLY A 36 -16.43 -13.95 4.40
CA GLY A 36 -16.37 -15.41 4.52
C GLY A 36 -15.06 -16.02 4.00
N ILE A 37 -13.97 -15.25 3.91
CA ILE A 37 -12.66 -15.75 3.49
C ILE A 37 -12.01 -16.47 4.67
N ASN A 38 -11.59 -17.72 4.47
CA ASN A 38 -10.99 -18.53 5.54
C ASN A 38 -9.53 -18.12 5.80
N ILE A 39 -9.20 -17.79 7.05
CA ILE A 39 -7.82 -17.49 7.44
C ILE A 39 -7.15 -18.80 7.84
N VAL A 40 -6.25 -19.30 6.99
CA VAL A 40 -5.57 -20.60 7.18
C VAL A 40 -4.20 -20.49 7.84
N PHE A 41 -3.67 -19.27 7.90
CA PHE A 41 -2.41 -18.95 8.58
C PHE A 41 -2.47 -17.49 9.02
N ASP A 42 -2.02 -17.21 10.24
CA ASP A 42 -2.09 -15.88 10.82
C ASP A 42 -0.95 -15.72 11.83
N GLN A 43 0.09 -14.98 11.45
CA GLN A 43 1.29 -14.90 12.27
C GLN A 43 1.94 -13.51 12.21
N ALA A 44 2.16 -12.95 13.40
CA ALA A 44 3.05 -11.81 13.59
C ALA A 44 4.52 -12.26 13.50
N TYR A 45 5.39 -11.36 13.09
CA TYR A 45 6.84 -11.53 13.19
C TYR A 45 7.50 -10.28 13.77
N GLU A 46 8.71 -10.46 14.31
CA GLU A 46 9.49 -9.35 14.86
C GLU A 46 9.99 -8.40 13.76
N HIS A 47 9.65 -7.12 13.85
CA HIS A 47 10.15 -6.13 12.92
C HIS A 47 11.69 -6.14 12.87
N GLY A 48 12.26 -6.11 11.66
CA GLY A 48 13.71 -6.18 11.45
C GLY A 48 14.29 -7.60 11.58
N ALA A 49 13.45 -8.64 11.61
CA ALA A 49 13.90 -10.00 11.47
C ALA A 49 14.66 -10.21 10.15
N ILE A 50 15.72 -11.01 10.20
CA ILE A 50 16.58 -11.30 9.04
C ILE A 50 16.31 -12.67 8.42
N ASP A 51 15.60 -13.55 9.13
CA ASP A 51 15.25 -14.89 8.68
C ASP A 51 13.75 -15.14 8.87
N PHE A 52 13.05 -15.24 7.75
CA PHE A 52 11.62 -15.54 7.64
C PHE A 52 11.36 -16.97 7.17
N LYS A 53 12.40 -17.74 6.80
CA LYS A 53 12.24 -19.06 6.17
C LYS A 53 11.42 -20.04 7.03
N PRO A 54 11.60 -20.12 8.36
CA PRO A 54 10.77 -21.01 9.18
C PRO A 54 9.28 -20.64 9.12
N MET A 55 8.95 -19.35 9.22
CA MET A 55 7.57 -18.86 9.09
C MET A 55 7.01 -19.16 7.69
N LEU A 56 7.79 -18.89 6.64
CA LEU A 56 7.38 -19.11 5.26
C LEU A 56 7.18 -20.60 4.93
N ALA A 57 8.00 -21.49 5.50
CA ALA A 57 7.83 -22.93 5.35
C ALA A 57 6.53 -23.43 6.00
N ASN A 58 6.22 -22.95 7.21
CA ASN A 58 4.96 -23.25 7.88
C ASN A 58 3.77 -22.68 7.09
N LEU A 59 3.84 -21.42 6.65
CA LEU A 59 2.82 -20.79 5.83
C LEU A 59 2.55 -21.60 4.55
N ARG A 60 3.61 -22.00 3.83
CA ARG A 60 3.50 -22.81 2.61
C ARG A 60 2.72 -24.11 2.82
N SER A 61 2.87 -24.76 3.98
CA SER A 61 2.17 -26.01 4.28
C SER A 61 0.64 -25.85 4.43
N THR A 62 0.16 -24.63 4.66
CA THR A 62 -1.27 -24.30 4.71
C THR A 62 -1.92 -24.09 3.33
N ASN A 63 -1.10 -23.98 2.27
CA ASN A 63 -1.52 -23.83 0.88
C ASN A 63 -2.65 -22.79 0.66
N PRO A 64 -2.45 -21.52 1.06
CA PRO A 64 -3.47 -20.48 0.90
C PRO A 64 -3.65 -20.06 -0.57
N ASP A 65 -4.83 -19.57 -0.94
CA ASP A 65 -5.05 -18.95 -2.26
C ASP A 65 -4.36 -17.58 -2.38
N MET A 66 -4.23 -16.88 -1.25
CA MET A 66 -3.66 -15.54 -1.16
C MET A 66 -2.75 -15.39 0.06
N ILE A 67 -1.70 -14.59 -0.08
CA ILE A 67 -0.94 -14.06 1.05
C ILE A 67 -1.25 -12.56 1.17
N PHE A 68 -1.62 -12.13 2.36
CA PHE A 68 -1.67 -10.72 2.75
C PHE A 68 -0.54 -10.42 3.71
N ALA A 69 0.35 -9.51 3.33
CA ALA A 69 1.55 -9.19 4.10
C ALA A 69 1.62 -7.71 4.46
N THR A 70 1.84 -7.39 5.74
CA THR A 70 2.06 -6.00 6.18
C THR A 70 3.46 -5.84 6.74
N SER A 71 4.28 -5.04 6.06
CA SER A 71 5.73 -4.99 6.28
C SER A 71 6.30 -3.63 5.89
N TYR A 72 7.37 -3.20 6.56
CA TYR A 72 8.23 -2.12 6.06
C TYR A 72 9.22 -2.65 5.02
N VAL A 73 9.84 -1.73 4.25
CA VAL A 73 10.54 -2.05 3.00
C VAL A 73 11.63 -3.13 3.14
N MET A 74 12.40 -3.13 4.22
CA MET A 74 13.47 -4.13 4.43
C MET A 74 12.91 -5.53 4.65
N ASP A 75 11.93 -5.66 5.54
CA ASP A 75 11.25 -6.93 5.84
C ASP A 75 10.49 -7.43 4.60
N ALA A 76 9.77 -6.52 3.92
CA ALA A 76 9.05 -6.82 2.68
C ALA A 76 9.97 -7.44 1.63
N SER A 77 11.11 -6.80 1.35
CA SER A 77 12.08 -7.27 0.37
C SER A 77 12.71 -8.60 0.78
N MET A 78 13.00 -8.80 2.06
CA MET A 78 13.57 -10.05 2.56
C MET A 78 12.57 -11.20 2.45
N ILE A 79 11.30 -10.97 2.80
CA ILE A 79 10.22 -11.96 2.71
C ILE A 79 10.12 -12.51 1.27
N VAL A 80 10.02 -11.64 0.27
CA VAL A 80 9.84 -12.11 -1.12
C VAL A 80 11.09 -12.77 -1.68
N LYS A 81 12.30 -12.34 -1.28
CA LYS A 81 13.56 -13.03 -1.62
C LYS A 81 13.59 -14.44 -1.05
N GLN A 82 13.23 -14.59 0.23
CA GLN A 82 13.24 -15.90 0.88
C GLN A 82 12.12 -16.80 0.36
N MET A 83 10.96 -16.26 -0.03
CA MET A 83 9.95 -17.01 -0.78
C MET A 83 10.52 -17.58 -2.09
N LYS A 84 11.29 -16.78 -2.83
CA LYS A 84 11.97 -17.24 -4.05
C LYS A 84 13.02 -18.32 -3.74
N GLU A 85 13.83 -18.14 -2.71
CA GLU A 85 14.83 -19.15 -2.28
C GLU A 85 14.20 -20.49 -1.89
N LEU A 86 12.99 -20.46 -1.30
CA LEU A 86 12.24 -21.65 -0.90
C LEU A 86 11.40 -22.24 -2.05
N ASP A 87 11.40 -21.65 -3.24
CA ASP A 87 10.46 -21.95 -4.33
C ASP A 87 9.00 -21.97 -3.83
N PHE A 88 8.65 -21.00 -2.99
CA PHE A 88 7.29 -20.83 -2.50
C PHE A 88 6.49 -19.99 -3.49
N ASN A 89 5.69 -20.67 -4.30
CA ASN A 89 4.77 -20.09 -5.26
C ASN A 89 3.40 -19.85 -4.63
N THR A 90 2.88 -18.62 -4.72
CA THR A 90 1.50 -18.26 -4.38
C THR A 90 0.76 -17.79 -5.63
N LYS A 91 -0.55 -18.04 -5.72
CA LYS A 91 -1.39 -17.51 -6.82
C LYS A 91 -1.56 -16.00 -6.73
N LEU A 92 -1.51 -15.46 -5.50
CA LEU A 92 -1.65 -14.03 -5.22
C LEU A 92 -0.85 -13.65 -3.97
N PHE A 93 -0.01 -12.63 -4.12
CA PHE A 93 0.64 -11.94 -3.01
C PHE A 93 0.19 -10.48 -3.00
N VAL A 94 -0.42 -10.04 -1.90
CA VAL A 94 -0.79 -8.64 -1.67
C VAL A 94 -0.01 -8.10 -0.49
N GLY A 95 0.85 -7.12 -0.77
CA GLY A 95 1.54 -6.34 0.23
C GLY A 95 0.72 -5.10 0.63
N ASN A 96 0.56 -4.84 1.91
CA ASN A 96 -0.23 -3.72 2.42
C ASN A 96 0.53 -2.39 2.32
N GLY A 97 0.43 -1.73 1.16
CA GLY A 97 1.03 -0.41 0.90
C GLY A 97 2.50 -0.30 1.32
N ALA A 98 2.86 0.88 1.84
CA ALA A 98 4.13 1.20 2.49
C ALA A 98 5.35 0.47 1.88
N GLY A 99 5.90 -0.53 2.60
CA GLY A 99 7.11 -1.24 2.20
C GLY A 99 7.03 -1.97 0.87
N TYR A 100 5.83 -2.23 0.35
CA TYR A 100 5.60 -2.92 -0.91
C TYR A 100 5.40 -1.99 -2.11
N THR A 101 5.34 -0.68 -1.92
CA THR A 101 5.12 0.29 -3.03
C THR A 101 6.32 1.20 -3.28
N MET A 102 7.31 1.18 -2.41
CA MET A 102 8.49 2.05 -2.51
C MET A 102 9.46 1.56 -3.59
N PRO A 103 10.14 2.46 -4.34
CA PRO A 103 11.19 2.07 -5.28
C PRO A 103 12.27 1.16 -4.68
N GLU A 104 12.62 1.42 -3.41
CA GLU A 104 13.60 0.66 -2.63
C GLU A 104 13.19 -0.83 -2.48
N PHE A 105 11.90 -1.15 -2.53
CA PHE A 105 11.43 -2.54 -2.48
C PHE A 105 11.99 -3.37 -3.65
N TYR A 106 11.84 -2.86 -4.88
CA TYR A 106 12.40 -3.49 -6.07
C TYR A 106 13.93 -3.47 -6.06
N GLN A 107 14.56 -2.37 -5.62
CA GLN A 107 16.02 -2.28 -5.53
C GLN A 107 16.61 -3.37 -4.63
N ASN A 108 15.94 -3.66 -3.52
CA ASN A 108 16.39 -4.64 -2.53
C ASN A 108 16.01 -6.09 -2.90
N ALA A 109 14.82 -6.29 -3.48
CA ALA A 109 14.29 -7.62 -3.80
C ALA A 109 14.65 -8.12 -5.22
N GLY A 110 14.96 -7.22 -6.15
CA GLY A 110 15.09 -7.52 -7.57
C GLY A 110 13.82 -8.19 -8.11
N THR A 111 14.00 -9.17 -9.00
CA THR A 111 12.87 -9.90 -9.63
C THR A 111 12.03 -10.73 -8.65
N ALA A 112 12.45 -10.88 -7.39
CA ALA A 112 11.59 -11.47 -6.36
C ALA A 112 10.36 -10.61 -6.04
N SER A 113 10.41 -9.32 -6.35
CA SER A 113 9.25 -8.41 -6.18
C SER A 113 8.22 -8.51 -7.31
N ASP A 114 8.57 -9.09 -8.46
CA ASP A 114 7.66 -9.13 -9.61
C ASP A 114 6.35 -9.85 -9.25
N TYR A 115 5.25 -9.27 -9.74
CA TYR A 115 3.85 -9.66 -9.53
C TYR A 115 3.30 -9.47 -8.11
N VAL A 116 4.08 -8.91 -7.17
CA VAL A 116 3.55 -8.44 -5.89
C VAL A 116 2.56 -7.32 -6.15
N ALA A 117 1.30 -7.56 -5.76
CA ALA A 117 0.26 -6.54 -5.77
C ALA A 117 0.27 -5.74 -4.48
N SER A 118 -0.18 -4.49 -4.54
CA SER A 118 -0.30 -3.61 -3.38
C SER A 118 -1.34 -2.53 -3.62
N THR A 119 -1.56 -1.67 -2.64
CA THR A 119 -2.41 -0.48 -2.73
C THR A 119 -1.58 0.77 -2.55
N SER A 120 -1.81 1.76 -3.41
CA SER A 120 -1.19 3.09 -3.28
C SER A 120 -2.26 4.17 -3.12
N LEU A 121 -1.92 5.25 -2.41
CA LEU A 121 -2.79 6.42 -2.25
C LEU A 121 -2.57 7.49 -3.33
N TRP A 122 -1.51 7.33 -4.12
CA TRP A 122 -1.11 8.24 -5.18
C TRP A 122 -0.30 7.51 -6.24
N ILE A 123 -0.40 7.93 -7.50
CA ILE A 123 0.33 7.34 -8.62
C ILE A 123 1.00 8.44 -9.44
N PRO A 124 2.19 8.20 -10.03
CA PRO A 124 2.93 9.20 -10.80
C PRO A 124 2.14 9.90 -11.92
N ASN A 125 1.22 9.19 -12.56
CA ASN A 125 0.41 9.66 -13.68
C ASN A 125 -0.98 10.17 -13.25
N VAL A 126 -1.21 10.42 -11.95
CA VAL A 126 -2.51 10.90 -11.49
C VAL A 126 -2.83 12.27 -12.09
N ALA A 127 -4.09 12.45 -12.52
CA ALA A 127 -4.56 13.65 -13.19
C ALA A 127 -4.97 14.77 -12.22
N TRP A 128 -4.45 14.77 -10.99
CA TRP A 128 -4.74 15.84 -10.03
C TRP A 128 -3.95 17.12 -10.37
N PRO A 129 -4.54 18.32 -10.16
CA PRO A 129 -3.85 19.58 -10.39
C PRO A 129 -2.50 19.64 -9.67
N GLY A 130 -1.44 19.99 -10.41
CA GLY A 130 -0.08 20.10 -9.88
C GLY A 130 0.68 18.78 -9.66
N ALA A 131 0.05 17.61 -9.80
CA ALA A 131 0.70 16.32 -9.56
C ALA A 131 1.87 16.06 -10.52
N LYS A 132 1.70 16.39 -11.81
CA LYS A 132 2.77 16.28 -12.82
C LYS A 132 3.97 17.20 -12.50
N ASP A 133 3.70 18.46 -12.15
CA ASP A 133 4.73 19.43 -11.78
C ASP A 133 5.48 19.00 -10.51
N TYR A 134 4.77 18.51 -9.50
CA TYR A 134 5.38 17.89 -8.32
C TYR A 134 6.31 16.74 -8.70
N PHE A 135 5.84 15.80 -9.52
CA PHE A 135 6.63 14.65 -9.96
C PHE A 135 7.93 15.08 -10.66
N GLU A 136 7.83 15.99 -11.64
CA GLU A 136 8.98 16.49 -12.40
C GLU A 136 9.99 17.21 -11.51
N LYS A 137 9.52 18.11 -10.62
CA LYS A 137 10.37 18.83 -9.67
C LYS A 137 11.03 17.91 -8.64
N TYR A 138 10.30 16.93 -8.14
CA TYR A 138 10.84 15.94 -7.21
C TYR A 138 11.96 15.14 -7.87
N LYS A 139 11.72 14.63 -9.09
CA LYS A 139 12.72 13.89 -9.87
C LYS A 139 13.95 14.74 -10.19
N GLN A 140 13.76 16.00 -10.58
CA GLN A 140 14.86 16.93 -10.84
C GLN A 140 15.69 17.19 -9.58
N LYS A 141 15.05 17.37 -8.42
CA LYS A 141 15.72 17.72 -7.17
C LYS A 141 16.44 16.55 -6.52
N PHE A 142 15.84 15.36 -6.55
CA PHE A 142 16.31 14.20 -5.78
C PHE A 142 16.90 13.08 -6.65
N GLY A 143 16.79 13.17 -7.97
CA GLY A 143 17.30 12.15 -8.90
C GLY A 143 16.54 10.82 -8.86
N LYS A 144 15.41 10.76 -8.15
CA LYS A 144 14.54 9.57 -8.04
C LYS A 144 13.07 9.97 -8.10
N GLU A 145 12.21 9.01 -8.44
CA GLU A 145 10.76 9.23 -8.50
C GLU A 145 10.17 9.32 -7.09
N PRO A 146 9.14 10.17 -6.86
CA PRO A 146 8.44 10.22 -5.60
C PRO A 146 7.56 8.99 -5.40
N ASP A 147 7.50 8.50 -4.17
CA ASP A 147 6.46 7.60 -3.70
C ASP A 147 5.27 8.41 -3.12
N TYR A 148 4.18 7.71 -2.78
CA TYR A 148 2.97 8.37 -2.28
C TYR A 148 3.15 9.02 -0.90
N HIS A 149 4.10 8.60 -0.06
CA HIS A 149 4.40 9.26 1.21
C HIS A 149 5.02 10.63 0.96
N GLY A 150 5.93 10.73 -0.02
CA GLY A 150 6.48 12.01 -0.47
C GLY A 150 5.38 12.95 -0.97
N ALA A 151 4.46 12.43 -1.79
CA ALA A 151 3.33 13.21 -2.31
C ALA A 151 2.37 13.65 -1.19
N GLN A 152 2.10 12.77 -0.22
CA GLN A 152 1.29 13.07 0.96
C GLN A 152 1.92 14.14 1.85
N ALA A 153 3.22 14.06 2.11
CA ALA A 153 3.94 15.08 2.87
C ALA A 153 3.90 16.45 2.17
N TYR A 154 4.04 16.46 0.85
CA TYR A 154 3.92 17.68 0.04
C TYR A 154 2.51 18.28 0.13
N ALA A 155 1.47 17.47 -0.09
CA ALA A 155 0.08 17.92 0.02
C ALA A 155 -0.29 18.42 1.42
N THR A 156 0.26 17.79 2.47
CA THR A 156 0.04 18.20 3.86
C THR A 156 0.48 19.64 4.12
N MET A 157 1.54 20.12 3.45
CA MET A 157 1.97 21.52 3.57
C MET A 157 0.92 22.51 3.05
N TYR A 158 0.19 22.14 1.98
CA TYR A 158 -0.91 22.95 1.46
C TYR A 158 -2.10 22.95 2.43
N VAL A 159 -2.40 21.80 3.04
CA VAL A 159 -3.44 21.68 4.09
C VAL A 159 -3.11 22.58 5.28
N ILE A 160 -1.85 22.56 5.76
CA ILE A 160 -1.40 23.39 6.87
C ILE A 160 -1.53 24.88 6.52
N ALA A 161 -1.03 25.29 5.35
CA ALA A 161 -1.09 26.68 4.92
C ALA A 161 -2.54 27.19 4.78
N ASP A 162 -3.42 26.38 4.18
CA ASP A 162 -4.83 26.69 4.04
C ASP A 162 -5.53 26.82 5.40
N ALA A 163 -5.32 25.86 6.30
CA ALA A 163 -5.93 25.89 7.64
C ALA A 163 -5.47 27.11 8.44
N LEU A 164 -4.17 27.43 8.42
CA LEU A 164 -3.64 28.61 9.10
C LEU A 164 -4.14 29.91 8.48
N GLY A 165 -4.33 29.95 7.15
CA GLY A 165 -4.88 31.11 6.45
C GLY A 165 -6.37 31.35 6.74
N ARG A 166 -7.14 30.29 6.99
CA ARG A 166 -8.58 30.38 7.33
C ARG A 166 -8.86 30.53 8.82
N ALA A 167 -7.91 30.20 9.68
CA ALA A 167 -8.10 30.27 11.13
C ALA A 167 -8.29 31.71 11.60
N THR A 168 -9.30 31.93 12.46
CA THR A 168 -9.57 33.25 13.07
C THR A 168 -8.51 33.67 14.08
N ASP A 169 -7.83 32.67 14.65
CA ASP A 169 -6.74 32.80 15.60
C ASP A 169 -5.89 31.51 15.54
N LEU A 170 -4.67 31.58 16.06
CA LEU A 170 -3.72 30.46 16.01
C LEU A 170 -3.74 29.62 17.29
N THR A 171 -4.87 29.58 18.00
CA THR A 171 -5.06 28.65 19.12
C THR A 171 -5.39 27.25 18.59
N ASN A 172 -5.25 26.22 19.43
CA ASN A 172 -5.66 24.86 19.09
C ASN A 172 -7.13 24.81 18.61
N ALA A 173 -8.02 25.57 19.26
CA ALA A 173 -9.42 25.61 18.90
C ALA A 173 -9.66 26.28 17.54
N GLY A 174 -8.97 27.40 17.28
CA GLY A 174 -9.03 28.13 16.00
C GLY A 174 -8.55 27.26 14.83
N ILE A 175 -7.40 26.60 14.99
CA ILE A 175 -6.81 25.72 13.97
C ILE A 175 -7.68 24.48 13.75
N GLN A 176 -8.17 23.81 14.80
CA GLN A 176 -9.06 22.66 14.65
C GLN A 176 -10.35 23.03 13.90
N LYS A 177 -10.93 24.19 14.21
CA LYS A 177 -12.11 24.68 13.49
C LYS A 177 -11.81 24.91 12.01
N ALA A 178 -10.66 25.52 11.68
CA ALA A 178 -10.25 25.72 10.30
C ALA A 178 -10.03 24.39 9.56
N LEU A 179 -9.35 23.42 10.18
CA LEU A 179 -9.15 22.08 9.60
C LEU A 179 -10.48 21.38 9.29
N LYS A 180 -11.47 21.43 10.20
CA LYS A 180 -12.80 20.85 9.97
C LYS A 180 -13.57 21.50 8.81
N GLN A 181 -13.20 22.71 8.43
CA GLN A 181 -13.78 23.44 7.31
C GLN A 181 -12.98 23.25 6.00
N ALA A 182 -11.91 22.44 6.00
CA ALA A 182 -11.10 22.23 4.82
C ALA A 182 -11.90 21.58 3.70
N ASP A 183 -11.81 22.17 2.52
CA ASP A 183 -12.29 21.65 1.25
C ASP A 183 -11.34 22.18 0.17
N ILE A 184 -10.22 21.47 0.00
CA ILE A 184 -9.12 21.92 -0.85
C ILE A 184 -8.73 20.88 -1.88
N GLN A 185 -8.37 21.35 -3.07
CA GLN A 185 -7.77 20.50 -4.10
C GLN A 185 -6.26 20.44 -3.90
N THR A 186 -5.71 19.23 -3.89
CA THR A 186 -4.26 18.98 -3.76
C THR A 186 -3.79 18.00 -4.81
N ILE A 187 -2.48 17.74 -4.85
CA ILE A 187 -1.91 16.69 -5.71
C ILE A 187 -2.38 15.27 -5.34
N MET A 188 -3.00 15.08 -4.17
CA MET A 188 -3.61 13.84 -3.71
C MET A 188 -5.11 13.76 -4.06
N GLY A 189 -5.66 14.81 -4.67
CA GLY A 189 -7.09 15.00 -4.91
C GLY A 189 -7.75 15.90 -3.86
N PRO A 190 -9.09 15.89 -3.78
CA PRO A 190 -9.83 16.66 -2.78
C PRO A 190 -9.47 16.20 -1.37
N ILE A 191 -9.21 17.15 -0.48
CA ILE A 191 -8.99 16.93 0.94
C ILE A 191 -10.12 17.58 1.73
N LYS A 192 -10.84 16.76 2.48
CA LYS A 192 -11.88 17.17 3.43
C LYS A 192 -11.85 16.24 4.63
N PHE A 193 -11.90 16.80 5.84
CA PHE A 193 -11.91 16.00 7.07
C PHE A 193 -13.35 15.81 7.54
N GLU A 194 -13.86 14.58 7.44
CA GLU A 194 -15.22 14.24 7.82
C GLU A 194 -15.29 12.88 8.53
N ASP A 195 -16.43 12.60 9.15
CA ASP A 195 -16.70 11.31 9.75
C ASP A 195 -17.34 10.38 8.71
N TRP A 196 -16.86 9.14 8.62
CA TRP A 196 -17.39 8.14 7.68
C TRP A 196 -16.97 6.73 8.10
N ASP A 197 -17.83 5.73 7.92
CA ASP A 197 -17.55 4.29 8.17
C ASP A 197 -16.76 3.98 9.47
N GLY A 198 -17.08 4.69 10.57
CA GLY A 198 -16.42 4.54 11.86
C GLY A 198 -15.10 5.31 12.03
N PHE A 199 -14.64 6.01 10.99
CA PHE A 199 -13.54 6.97 11.04
C PHE A 199 -14.03 8.35 11.48
N THR A 200 -13.19 9.05 12.23
CA THR A 200 -13.49 10.39 12.78
C THR A 200 -12.48 11.42 12.28
N ASN A 201 -12.97 12.54 11.74
CA ASN A 201 -12.17 13.62 11.14
C ASN A 201 -11.11 13.10 10.13
N GLN A 202 -11.49 12.19 9.23
CA GLN A 202 -10.57 11.61 8.24
C GLN A 202 -10.92 12.08 6.83
N ASN A 203 -9.89 12.21 6.00
CA ASN A 203 -10.09 12.33 4.56
C ASN A 203 -10.44 10.96 3.98
N LYS A 204 -11.32 10.94 2.97
CA LYS A 204 -11.56 9.74 2.16
C LYS A 204 -10.46 9.61 1.12
N PRO A 205 -9.55 8.63 1.23
CA PRO A 205 -8.43 8.53 0.32
C PRO A 205 -8.90 8.02 -1.05
N ASN A 206 -8.25 8.53 -2.10
CA ASN A 206 -8.22 7.82 -3.38
C ASN A 206 -7.30 6.60 -3.22
N THR A 207 -7.71 5.43 -3.70
CA THR A 207 -6.90 4.21 -3.63
C THR A 207 -6.76 3.59 -5.00
N TYR A 208 -5.52 3.26 -5.34
CA TYR A 208 -5.12 2.60 -6.57
C TYR A 208 -4.63 1.20 -6.22
N VAL A 209 -4.94 0.22 -7.06
CA VAL A 209 -4.31 -1.10 -6.95
C VAL A 209 -3.14 -1.11 -7.94
N VAL A 210 -1.99 -1.55 -7.45
CA VAL A 210 -0.73 -1.57 -8.20
C VAL A 210 -0.13 -2.97 -8.19
N GLN A 211 0.67 -3.30 -9.19
CA GLN A 211 1.42 -4.56 -9.26
C GLN A 211 2.82 -4.32 -9.83
N TRP A 212 3.83 -4.89 -9.18
CA TRP A 212 5.20 -4.84 -9.69
C TRP A 212 5.35 -5.67 -10.96
N SER A 213 6.01 -5.11 -11.97
CA SER A 213 6.38 -5.79 -13.20
C SER A 213 7.66 -5.20 -13.77
N LYS A 214 8.72 -6.01 -13.84
CA LYS A 214 10.00 -5.65 -14.48
C LYS A 214 10.58 -4.34 -13.94
N GLY A 215 10.51 -4.15 -12.62
CA GLY A 215 11.02 -2.96 -11.95
C GLY A 215 10.16 -1.70 -12.04
N LYS A 216 8.93 -1.83 -12.54
CA LYS A 216 7.92 -0.77 -12.52
C LYS A 216 6.76 -1.16 -11.63
N LEU A 217 6.26 -0.21 -10.85
CA LEU A 217 5.03 -0.36 -10.10
C LEU A 217 3.87 0.09 -10.98
N GLU A 218 3.26 -0.86 -11.68
CA GLU A 218 2.20 -0.58 -12.64
C GLU A 218 0.85 -0.41 -11.93
N VAL A 219 0.03 0.52 -12.41
CA VAL A 219 -1.35 0.70 -11.93
C VAL A 219 -2.24 -0.29 -12.66
N ILE A 220 -2.95 -1.12 -11.90
CA ILE A 220 -3.86 -2.12 -12.45
C ILE A 220 -5.33 -1.75 -12.23
N TRP A 221 -5.62 -0.80 -11.33
CA TRP A 221 -6.96 -0.28 -11.07
C TRP A 221 -6.93 1.12 -10.44
N PRO A 222 -7.90 2.01 -10.73
CA PRO A 222 -9.08 1.82 -11.58
C PRO A 222 -8.79 1.76 -13.09
N GLU A 223 -9.77 1.26 -13.85
CA GLU A 223 -9.64 0.96 -15.30
C GLU A 223 -9.34 2.19 -16.16
N ASP A 224 -9.82 3.36 -15.73
CA ASP A 224 -9.65 4.65 -16.39
C ASP A 224 -8.22 5.21 -16.27
N VAL A 225 -7.43 4.70 -15.31
CA VAL A 225 -6.05 5.15 -15.05
C VAL A 225 -5.01 4.02 -15.08
N LYS A 226 -5.42 2.78 -15.40
CA LYS A 226 -4.51 1.64 -15.41
C LYS A 226 -3.40 1.81 -16.45
N SER A 227 -2.18 1.43 -16.08
CA SER A 227 -1.02 1.39 -16.98
C SER A 227 -0.69 -0.03 -17.45
N ALA A 228 -1.20 -1.06 -16.76
CA ALA A 228 -1.05 -2.45 -17.16
C ALA A 228 -2.28 -3.29 -16.81
N SER A 229 -2.42 -4.43 -17.48
CA SER A 229 -3.37 -5.47 -17.07
C SER A 229 -2.86 -6.20 -15.83
N TYR A 230 -3.76 -6.57 -14.93
CA TYR A 230 -3.43 -7.39 -13.79
C TYR A 230 -3.01 -8.80 -14.20
N VAL A 231 -1.92 -9.31 -13.62
CA VAL A 231 -1.45 -10.69 -13.80
C VAL A 231 -1.89 -11.54 -12.63
N TYR A 232 -2.83 -12.46 -12.90
CA TYR A 232 -3.31 -13.50 -11.98
C TYR A 232 -3.75 -14.75 -12.77
N PRO A 233 -3.45 -15.97 -12.29
CA PRO A 233 -2.58 -16.25 -11.15
C PRO A 233 -1.14 -15.80 -11.43
N VAL A 234 -0.40 -15.48 -10.38
CA VAL A 234 1.02 -15.13 -10.50
C VAL A 234 1.81 -16.34 -11.06
N PRO A 235 2.69 -16.15 -12.08
CA PRO A 235 3.53 -17.23 -12.62
C PRO A 235 4.43 -17.86 -11.56
N LYS A 236 4.80 -19.12 -11.74
CA LYS A 236 5.74 -19.79 -10.83
C LYS A 236 7.14 -19.20 -10.97
N TRP A 237 7.98 -19.28 -9.93
CA TRP A 237 9.36 -18.79 -9.95
C TRP A 237 10.18 -19.31 -11.14
N SER A 238 9.96 -20.56 -11.56
CA SER A 238 10.60 -21.17 -12.73
C SER A 238 10.21 -20.55 -14.08
N GLU A 239 9.13 -19.76 -14.12
CA GLU A 239 8.54 -19.13 -15.31
C GLU A 239 8.80 -17.61 -15.35
N ARG A 240 9.46 -17.05 -14.33
CA ARG A 240 9.74 -15.61 -14.19
C ARG A 240 11.13 -15.22 -14.69
#